data_AF-A0A975ZD05-F1
#
_entry.id   AF-A0A975ZD05-F1
#
_cell.length_a   1.000
_cell.length_b   1.000
_cell.length_c   1.000
_cell.angle_alpha   90.00
_cell.angle_beta   90.00
_cell.angle_gamma   90.00
#
_symmetry.space_group_name_H-M   'P 1'
#
loop_
_entity.id
_entity.type
_entity.pdbx_description
1 polymer ?
#
loop_
_entity_poly.entity_id
_entity_poly.type
_entity_poly.pdbx_seq_one_letter_code
_entity_poly.pdbx_strand_id
1 'polypeptide(L)'
;MKATRTLLGAAVLAVICATSVNAQTESREQVKAETKAAVKAGAIPASETPNQQPALKSTKTRADRKAETKAAKAKGEVNSGGEANPADGKAKSAGPTAKRSDVKAETVKAVKAGQTTSGEK
;
A
#
# COMPACT_ATOMS: atom_id res chain seq x y z
N MET A 1 -31.43 -57.91 -33.43
CA MET A 1 -30.01 -57.98 -32.99
C MET A 1 -29.16 -57.82 -34.27
N LYS A 2 -28.23 -56.89 -34.48
CA LYS A 2 -27.40 -56.00 -33.65
C LYS A 2 -27.22 -54.65 -34.37
N ALA A 3 -26.77 -53.67 -33.59
CA ALA A 3 -26.77 -52.23 -33.80
C ALA A 3 -25.99 -51.70 -35.02
N THR A 4 -26.55 -50.66 -35.64
CA THR A 4 -25.90 -49.77 -36.61
C THR A 4 -25.51 -48.48 -35.91
N ARG A 5 -24.22 -48.15 -35.94
CA ARG A 5 -23.65 -46.90 -35.41
C ARG A 5 -24.06 -45.73 -36.31
N THR A 6 -24.73 -44.73 -35.74
CA THR A 6 -24.99 -43.45 -36.41
C THR A 6 -24.01 -42.39 -35.91
N LEU A 7 -23.48 -41.69 -36.89
CA LEU A 7 -22.45 -40.65 -36.86
C LEU A 7 -22.95 -39.28 -36.34
N LEU A 8 -21.95 -38.41 -36.11
CA LEU A 8 -21.92 -36.97 -36.34
C LEU A 8 -22.48 -36.01 -35.27
N GLY A 9 -21.62 -35.06 -34.86
CA GLY A 9 -22.01 -33.85 -34.12
C GLY A 9 -20.81 -33.10 -33.56
N ALA A 10 -20.10 -32.37 -34.42
CA ALA A 10 -18.94 -31.54 -34.07
C ALA A 10 -19.35 -30.20 -33.41
N ALA A 11 -18.48 -29.73 -32.52
CA ALA A 11 -18.16 -28.34 -32.19
C ALA A 11 -19.29 -27.39 -31.71
N VAL A 12 -19.25 -26.99 -30.43
CA VAL A 12 -19.21 -25.57 -30.06
C VAL A 12 -18.19 -25.37 -28.94
N LEU A 13 -17.19 -24.59 -29.30
CA LEU A 13 -16.13 -23.98 -28.52
C LEU A 13 -16.71 -22.91 -27.57
N ALA A 14 -16.01 -22.67 -26.45
CA ALA A 14 -16.07 -21.47 -25.62
C ALA A 14 -17.22 -21.32 -24.60
N VAL A 15 -16.99 -21.87 -23.40
CA VAL A 15 -17.26 -21.12 -22.15
C VAL A 15 -16.00 -21.23 -21.26
N ILE A 16 -14.90 -20.67 -21.77
CA ILE A 16 -13.79 -20.23 -20.92
C ILE A 16 -14.12 -18.78 -20.54
N CYS A 17 -13.92 -18.42 -19.26
CA CYS A 17 -14.12 -17.11 -18.62
C CYS A 17 -15.33 -16.97 -17.67
N ALA A 18 -15.61 -17.96 -16.82
CA ALA A 18 -16.56 -17.82 -15.70
C ALA A 18 -15.90 -17.72 -14.31
N THR A 19 -14.67 -17.18 -14.21
CA THR A 19 -14.00 -17.00 -12.90
C THR A 19 -13.31 -15.64 -12.76
N SER A 20 -14.01 -14.56 -13.10
CA SER A 20 -13.74 -13.25 -12.51
C SER A 20 -14.55 -13.14 -11.20
N VAL A 21 -14.00 -13.73 -10.13
CA VAL A 21 -14.47 -13.68 -8.72
C VAL A 21 -14.35 -12.25 -8.13
N ASN A 22 -14.54 -11.20 -8.95
CA ASN A 22 -14.60 -9.81 -8.50
C ASN A 22 -15.33 -8.87 -9.48
N ALA A 23 -16.09 -9.41 -10.46
CA ALA A 23 -16.90 -8.58 -11.34
C ALA A 23 -18.06 -7.98 -10.54
N GLN A 24 -18.00 -6.68 -10.24
CA GLN A 24 -19.12 -5.95 -9.65
C GLN A 24 -20.34 -6.13 -10.57
N THR A 25 -21.42 -6.69 -10.01
CA THR A 25 -22.67 -6.99 -10.74
C THR A 25 -23.47 -5.74 -11.07
N GLU A 26 -23.18 -4.63 -10.38
CA GLU A 26 -23.89 -3.37 -10.51
C GLU A 26 -23.32 -2.51 -11.63
N SER A 27 -24.21 -1.91 -12.40
CA SER A 27 -23.81 -0.90 -13.38
C SER A 27 -23.37 0.38 -12.67
N ARG A 28 -22.49 1.16 -13.31
CA ARG A 28 -22.09 2.49 -12.79
C ARG A 28 -23.28 3.42 -12.53
N GLU A 29 -24.40 3.21 -13.23
CA GLU A 29 -25.62 4.00 -13.08
C GLU A 29 -26.36 3.64 -11.80
N GLN A 30 -26.44 2.34 -11.49
CA GLN A 30 -27.02 1.84 -10.23
C GLN A 30 -26.24 2.39 -9.04
N VAL A 31 -24.91 2.25 -9.05
CA VAL A 31 -24.04 2.78 -7.98
C VAL A 31 -24.21 4.29 -7.79
N LYS A 32 -24.35 5.06 -8.89
CA LYS A 32 -24.60 6.51 -8.82
C LYS A 32 -25.97 6.83 -8.23
N ALA A 33 -27.00 6.07 -8.58
CA ALA A 33 -28.36 6.27 -8.07
C ALA A 33 -28.42 5.97 -6.57
N GLU A 34 -27.81 4.87 -6.14
CA GLU A 34 -27.69 4.49 -4.73
C GLU A 34 -26.89 5.52 -3.93
N THR A 35 -25.77 5.99 -4.47
CA THR A 35 -24.97 7.05 -3.84
C THR A 35 -25.80 8.32 -3.66
N LYS A 36 -26.56 8.75 -4.68
CA LYS A 36 -27.46 9.91 -4.58
C LYS A 36 -28.57 9.71 -3.56
N ALA A 37 -29.15 8.51 -3.50
CA ALA A 37 -30.18 8.17 -2.53
C ALA A 37 -29.62 8.20 -1.10
N ALA A 38 -28.43 7.64 -0.88
CA ALA A 38 -27.75 7.66 0.40
C ALA A 38 -27.38 9.08 0.84
N VAL A 39 -26.93 9.94 -0.07
CA VAL A 39 -26.72 11.38 0.21
C VAL A 39 -28.04 12.06 0.59
N LYS A 40 -29.12 11.83 -0.17
CA LYS A 40 -30.45 12.42 0.10
C LYS A 40 -31.05 11.93 1.42
N ALA A 41 -30.82 10.68 1.77
CA ALA A 41 -31.22 10.09 3.05
C ALA A 41 -30.33 10.53 4.22
N GLY A 42 -29.22 11.25 3.97
CA GLY A 42 -28.26 11.66 4.99
C GLY A 42 -27.39 10.52 5.52
N ALA A 43 -27.38 9.36 4.86
CA ALA A 43 -26.58 8.20 5.28
C ALA A 43 -25.08 8.40 5.00
N ILE A 44 -24.74 9.19 3.98
CA ILE A 44 -23.36 9.59 3.66
C ILE A 44 -23.29 11.10 3.40
N PRO A 45 -22.18 11.77 3.74
CA PRO A 45 -22.04 13.20 3.49
C PRO A 45 -21.95 13.48 1.98
N ALA A 46 -22.51 14.61 1.55
CA ALA A 46 -22.47 15.04 0.16
C ALA A 46 -21.08 15.49 -0.31
N SER A 47 -20.21 15.83 0.64
CA SER A 47 -18.84 16.32 0.41
C SER A 47 -17.88 15.74 1.46
N GLU A 48 -16.58 15.96 1.26
CA GLU A 48 -15.60 15.73 2.31
C GLU A 48 -15.99 16.52 3.56
N THR A 49 -16.04 15.84 4.70
CA THR A 49 -16.19 16.48 5.99
C THR A 49 -14.82 16.92 6.49
N PRO A 50 -14.70 18.11 7.10
CA PRO A 50 -13.43 18.53 7.67
C PRO A 50 -12.93 17.47 8.66
N ASN A 51 -11.66 17.09 8.53
CA ASN A 51 -11.02 16.15 9.44
C ASN A 51 -11.07 16.71 10.87
N GLN A 52 -11.97 16.19 11.70
CA GLN A 52 -12.11 16.59 13.09
C GLN A 52 -11.09 15.89 13.97
N GLN A 53 -9.80 16.03 13.66
CA GLN A 53 -8.80 15.61 14.63
C GLN A 53 -8.91 16.51 15.87
N PRO A 54 -9.02 15.92 17.06
CA PRO A 54 -9.08 16.70 18.29
C PRO A 54 -7.81 17.53 18.43
N ALA A 55 -7.96 18.79 18.82
CA ALA A 55 -6.81 19.63 19.11
C ALA A 55 -6.01 19.03 20.27
N LEU A 56 -4.77 18.61 20.00
CA LEU A 56 -3.84 18.18 21.03
C LEU A 56 -3.42 19.40 21.85
N LYS A 57 -3.99 19.55 23.04
CA LYS A 57 -3.62 20.61 23.98
C LYS A 57 -2.25 20.28 24.58
N SER A 58 -1.24 21.09 24.25
CA SER A 58 0.06 21.03 24.92
C SER A 58 0.18 22.23 25.85
N THR A 59 0.58 21.99 27.10
CA THR A 59 0.93 23.05 28.06
C THR A 59 2.33 23.60 27.84
N LYS A 60 3.12 23.00 26.93
CA LYS A 60 4.50 23.37 26.68
C LYS A 60 4.59 24.56 25.74
N THR A 61 5.47 25.51 26.06
CA THR A 61 5.75 26.61 25.14
C THR A 61 6.50 26.09 23.91
N ARG A 62 6.59 26.92 22.87
CA ARG A 62 7.42 26.61 21.70
C ARG A 62 8.91 26.48 22.08
N ALA A 63 9.37 27.23 23.08
CA ALA A 63 10.75 27.16 23.55
C ALA A 63 11.03 25.80 24.20
N ASP A 64 10.14 25.35 25.08
CA ASP A 64 10.28 24.07 25.78
C ASP A 64 10.33 22.90 24.80
N ARG A 65 9.41 22.88 23.82
CA ARG A 65 9.40 21.83 22.78
C ARG A 65 10.68 21.81 21.95
N LYS A 66 11.26 22.98 21.65
CA LYS A 66 12.56 23.05 20.94
C LYS A 66 13.70 22.53 21.80
N ALA A 67 13.73 22.86 23.08
CA ALA A 67 14.73 22.38 24.02
C ALA A 67 14.67 20.85 24.17
N GLU A 68 13.46 20.31 24.35
CA GLU A 68 13.21 18.86 24.42
C GLU A 68 13.64 18.15 23.13
N THR A 69 13.26 18.68 21.97
CA THR A 69 13.66 18.11 20.68
C THR A 69 15.19 18.11 20.52
N LYS A 70 15.88 19.18 20.97
CA LYS A 70 17.33 19.26 20.91
C LYS A 70 18.00 18.24 21.85
N ALA A 71 17.47 18.08 23.07
CA ALA A 71 17.96 17.09 24.02
C ALA A 71 17.75 15.65 23.50
N ALA A 72 16.58 15.36 22.94
CA ALA A 72 16.25 14.06 22.37
C ALA A 72 17.11 13.73 21.14
N LYS A 73 17.40 14.73 20.28
CA LYS A 73 18.39 14.59 19.20
C LYS A 73 19.80 14.30 19.72
N ALA A 74 20.24 14.99 20.77
CA ALA A 74 21.55 14.75 21.37
C ALA A 74 21.67 13.33 21.98
N LYS A 75 20.55 12.76 22.46
CA LYS A 75 20.47 11.38 22.95
C LYS A 75 20.27 10.33 21.83
N GLY A 76 20.08 10.75 20.58
CA GLY A 76 19.78 9.85 19.46
C GLY A 76 18.37 9.25 19.50
N GLU A 77 17.45 9.84 20.27
CA GLU A 77 16.05 9.38 20.38
C GLU A 77 15.19 9.84 19.19
N VAL A 78 15.67 10.82 18.43
CA VAL A 78 14.97 11.40 17.27
C VAL A 78 15.91 11.42 16.07
N ASN A 79 15.43 10.92 14.95
CA ASN A 79 16.21 10.87 13.71
C ASN A 79 16.28 12.20 12.98
N SER A 80 17.19 12.27 12.02
CA SER A 80 17.24 13.36 11.06
C SER A 80 16.03 13.30 10.12
N GLY A 81 15.61 14.45 9.61
CA GLY A 81 14.50 14.48 8.64
C GLY A 81 14.84 13.63 7.41
N GLY A 82 13.96 12.68 7.07
CA GLY A 82 14.13 11.76 5.94
C GLY A 82 14.70 10.39 6.29
N GLU A 83 15.07 10.14 7.55
CA GLU A 83 15.48 8.82 8.03
C GLU A 83 14.28 8.05 8.61
N ALA A 84 14.19 6.75 8.32
CA ALA A 84 13.15 5.87 8.88
C ALA A 84 13.27 5.79 10.40
N ASN A 85 12.15 5.77 11.12
CA ASN A 85 12.10 5.72 12.59
C ASN A 85 12.92 4.52 13.13
N PRO A 86 13.69 4.62 14.23
CA PRO A 86 14.48 3.48 14.71
C PRO A 86 13.62 2.26 15.11
N ALA A 87 12.33 2.49 15.38
CA ALA A 87 11.33 1.45 15.64
C ALA A 87 10.83 0.74 14.37
N ASP A 88 10.96 1.36 13.19
CA ASP A 88 10.55 0.79 11.92
C ASP A 88 11.67 -0.13 11.42
N GLY A 89 11.60 -1.40 11.82
CA GLY A 89 12.25 -2.57 11.20
C GLY A 89 13.45 -2.30 10.28
N LYS A 90 14.64 -2.27 10.89
CA LYS A 90 15.99 -2.20 10.30
C LYS A 90 16.11 -2.46 8.79
N ALA A 91 16.35 -1.39 8.04
CA ALA A 91 17.49 -1.41 7.12
C ALA A 91 18.66 -0.76 7.86
N LYS A 92 19.72 -1.54 8.16
CA LYS A 92 20.98 -0.94 8.64
C LYS A 92 21.47 -0.04 7.51
N SER A 93 21.45 1.28 7.73
CA SER A 93 22.17 2.18 6.84
C SER A 93 23.64 1.78 6.88
N ALA A 94 24.24 1.53 5.73
CA ALA A 94 25.69 1.52 5.63
C ALA A 94 26.16 2.90 6.15
N GLY A 95 26.83 2.92 7.30
CA GLY A 95 27.21 4.17 7.97
C GLY A 95 28.02 5.08 7.03
N PRO A 96 28.22 6.35 7.40
CA PRO A 96 28.80 7.39 6.53
C PRO A 96 30.20 7.08 5.99
N THR A 97 30.87 6.05 6.52
CA THR A 97 32.22 5.61 6.14
C THR A 97 32.24 4.51 5.08
N ALA A 98 31.09 3.93 4.71
CA ALA A 98 31.06 2.85 3.72
C ALA A 98 31.38 3.39 2.33
N LYS A 99 32.40 2.82 1.68
CA LYS A 99 32.71 3.16 0.29
C LYS A 99 31.58 2.68 -0.61
N ARG A 100 31.24 3.49 -1.60
CA ARG A 100 30.18 3.18 -2.58
C ARG A 100 30.41 1.84 -3.31
N SER A 101 31.67 1.43 -3.48
CA SER A 101 32.05 0.12 -4.04
C SER A 101 31.53 -1.04 -3.21
N ASP A 102 31.64 -0.92 -1.89
CA ASP A 102 31.40 -2.00 -0.95
C ASP A 102 29.89 -2.20 -0.81
N VAL A 103 29.14 -1.09 -0.73
CA VAL A 103 27.67 -1.07 -0.74
C VAL A 103 27.12 -1.70 -2.02
N LYS A 104 27.72 -1.41 -3.19
CA LYS A 104 27.31 -2.04 -4.46
C LYS A 104 27.57 -3.53 -4.47
N ALA A 105 28.73 -3.97 -3.98
CA ALA A 105 29.07 -5.38 -3.92
C ALA A 105 28.14 -6.16 -2.98
N GLU A 106 27.80 -5.57 -1.83
CA GLU A 106 26.83 -6.12 -0.88
C GLU A 106 25.43 -6.20 -1.50
N THR A 107 25.00 -5.14 -2.18
CA THR A 107 23.70 -5.12 -2.90
C THR A 107 23.64 -6.21 -3.97
N VAL A 108 24.68 -6.36 -4.79
CA VAL A 108 24.73 -7.42 -5.83
C VAL A 108 24.68 -8.82 -5.20
N LYS A 109 25.35 -9.03 -4.06
CA LYS A 109 25.28 -10.29 -3.33
C LYS A 109 23.88 -10.55 -2.79
N ALA A 110 23.22 -9.54 -2.22
CA ALA A 110 21.85 -9.65 -1.71
C ALA A 110 20.84 -9.94 -2.83
N VAL A 111 20.98 -9.28 -3.98
CA VAL A 111 20.17 -9.57 -5.18
C VAL A 111 20.40 -11.00 -5.67
N LYS A 112 21.67 -11.44 -5.77
CA LYS A 112 22.00 -12.81 -6.19
C LYS A 112 21.51 -13.86 -5.19
N ALA A 113 21.49 -13.53 -3.90
CA ALA A 113 20.95 -14.38 -2.84
C ALA A 113 19.42 -14.31 -2.73
N GLY A 114 18.74 -13.53 -3.58
CA GLY A 114 17.28 -13.37 -3.56
C GLY A 114 16.74 -12.62 -2.34
N GLN A 115 17.60 -11.95 -1.57
CA GLN A 115 17.22 -11.23 -0.34
C GLN A 115 16.61 -9.86 -0.64
N THR A 116 16.91 -9.29 -1.82
CA THR A 116 16.38 -8.00 -2.29
C THR A 116 16.10 -8.09 -3.78
N THR A 117 15.06 -7.42 -4.27
CA THR A 117 14.82 -7.33 -5.71
C THR A 117 15.85 -6.41 -6.36
N SER A 118 16.27 -6.76 -7.58
CA SER A 118 16.88 -5.78 -8.47
C SER A 118 15.81 -4.72 -8.73
N GLY A 119 16.10 -3.46 -8.41
CA GLY A 119 15.21 -2.35 -8.74
C GLY A 119 15.18 -2.15 -10.25
N GLU A 120 14.45 -3.00 -10.97
CA GLU A 120 14.02 -2.71 -12.33
C GLU A 120 12.92 -1.65 -12.29
N LYS A 121 12.99 -0.72 -13.24
CA LYS A 121 11.97 0.31 -13.48
C LYS A 121 10.72 -0.31 -14.10
#